data_AF-A0A1G5XJJ1-F1
#
_entry.id   AF-A0A1G5XJJ1-F1
#
_cell.length_a   1.000
_cell.length_b   1.000
_cell.length_c   1.000
_cell.angle_alpha   90.00
_cell.angle_beta   90.00
_cell.angle_gamma   90.00
#
_symmetry.space_group_name_H-M   'P 1'
#
loop_
_entity.id
_entity.type
_entity.pdbx_description
1 polymer ?
#
loop_
_entity_poly.entity_id
_entity_poly.type
_entity_poly.pdbx_seq_one_letter_code
_entity_poly.pdbx_strand_id
1 'polypeptide(L)'
;MKIAVVSSNGVDMDLHLGKGYSLYIYDYEDEDLTFTEHREVDIDLEQKHQGSKVIKACEDCDVIIAAEFGFKSKIKANELDIKLIADEGTVDEVLKRYIDHVEFMKK
;
A
#
# COMPACT_ATOMS: atom_id res chain seq x y z
N MET A 1 11.74 6.55 0.62
CA MET A 1 10.27 6.66 0.80
C MET A 1 9.74 5.24 0.77
N LYS A 2 9.13 4.80 1.86
CA LYS A 2 8.70 3.42 2.04
C LYS A 2 7.26 3.23 1.58
N ILE A 3 7.06 2.37 0.58
CA ILE A 3 5.78 2.13 -0.07
C ILE A 3 5.35 0.70 0.25
N ALA A 4 4.16 0.54 0.82
CA ALA A 4 3.52 -0.76 0.98
C ALA A 4 2.49 -1.00 -0.12
N VAL A 5 2.54 -2.17 -0.74
CA VAL A 5 1.59 -2.62 -1.76
C VAL A 5 0.77 -3.78 -1.21
N VAL A 6 -0.56 -3.65 -1.24
CA VAL A 6 -1.49 -4.69 -0.79
C VAL A 6 -1.84 -5.59 -1.97
N SER A 7 -1.27 -6.79 -2.00
CA SER A 7 -1.39 -7.75 -3.11
C SER A 7 -1.37 -9.19 -2.60
N SER A 8 -2.12 -10.09 -3.22
CA SER A 8 -2.11 -11.51 -2.87
C SER A 8 -0.85 -12.24 -3.33
N ASN A 9 -0.22 -11.78 -4.40
CA ASN A 9 0.82 -12.51 -5.12
C ASN A 9 2.06 -11.66 -5.46
N GLY A 10 2.03 -10.35 -5.17
CA GLY A 10 3.13 -9.43 -5.46
C GLY A 10 3.23 -9.04 -6.93
N VAL A 11 2.25 -9.42 -7.74
CA VAL A 11 2.19 -9.18 -9.18
C VAL A 11 0.98 -8.32 -9.54
N ASP A 12 -0.18 -8.59 -8.94
CA ASP A 12 -1.45 -7.93 -9.24
C ASP A 12 -1.95 -7.09 -8.06
N MET A 13 -2.53 -5.93 -8.35
CA MET A 13 -3.27 -5.10 -7.39
C MET A 13 -4.69 -5.64 -7.22
N ASP A 14 -4.85 -6.74 -6.50
CA ASP A 14 -6.10 -7.48 -6.38
C ASP A 14 -6.76 -7.40 -4.99
N LEU A 15 -6.02 -6.93 -3.98
CA LEU A 15 -6.51 -6.86 -2.61
C LEU A 15 -7.00 -5.45 -2.24
N HIS A 16 -8.23 -5.41 -1.71
CA HIS A 16 -8.76 -4.24 -1.04
C HIS A 16 -8.10 -4.14 0.35
N LEU A 17 -7.82 -2.93 0.81
CA LEU A 17 -7.18 -2.69 2.12
C LEU A 17 -7.94 -3.36 3.28
N GLY A 18 -9.28 -3.41 3.20
CA GLY A 18 -10.12 -4.02 4.23
C GLY A 18 -9.93 -5.53 4.42
N LYS A 19 -9.28 -6.20 3.45
CA LYS A 19 -8.96 -7.63 3.42
C LYS A 19 -7.49 -7.88 3.00
N GLY A 20 -6.61 -6.90 3.18
CA GLY A 20 -5.19 -7.04 2.86
C GLY A 20 -4.51 -7.97 3.85
N TYR A 21 -4.20 -9.21 3.46
CA TYR A 21 -3.41 -10.14 4.28
C TYR A 21 -1.94 -10.17 3.91
N SER A 22 -1.57 -9.60 2.77
CA SER A 22 -0.23 -9.71 2.20
C SER A 22 0.22 -8.35 1.69
N LEU A 23 1.42 -7.96 2.14
CA LEU A 23 2.00 -6.63 1.92
C LEU A 23 3.40 -6.79 1.34
N TYR A 24 3.65 -6.12 0.21
CA TYR A 24 4.96 -6.07 -0.42
C TYR A 24 5.52 -4.67 -0.19
N ILE A 25 6.65 -4.60 0.51
CA ILE A 25 7.24 -3.35 0.94
C ILE A 25 8.41 -3.01 0.04
N TYR A 26 8.40 -1.78 -0.46
CA TYR A 26 9.42 -1.22 -1.32
C TYR A 26 10.00 0.03 -0.68
N ASP A 27 11.27 0.30 -0.94
CA ASP A 27 11.88 1.59 -0.67
C ASP A 27 12.23 2.29 -1.98
N TYR A 28 11.97 3.60 -2.01
CA TYR A 28 12.28 4.48 -3.12
C TYR A 28 13.21 5.59 -2.65
N GLU A 29 14.46 5.54 -3.07
CA GLU A 29 15.52 6.48 -2.72
C GLU A 29 16.42 6.71 -3.95
N ASP A 30 16.86 7.95 -4.18
CA ASP A 30 17.75 8.31 -5.29
C ASP A 30 17.35 7.78 -6.68
N GLU A 31 16.06 7.87 -7.00
CA GLU A 31 15.43 7.36 -8.24
C GLU A 31 15.41 5.83 -8.38
N ASP A 32 15.88 5.09 -7.38
CA ASP A 32 15.90 3.63 -7.37
C ASP A 32 14.76 3.07 -6.51
N LEU A 33 14.01 2.13 -7.08
CA LEU A 33 12.97 1.37 -6.38
C LEU A 33 13.48 -0.02 -6.04
N THR A 34 13.52 -0.37 -4.76
CA THR A 34 14.01 -1.65 -4.28
C THR A 34 12.92 -2.38 -3.48
N PHE A 35 12.69 -3.65 -3.77
CA PHE A 35 11.88 -4.52 -2.92
C PHE A 35 12.65 -4.83 -1.62
N THR A 36 12.02 -4.57 -0.48
CA THR A 36 12.65 -4.69 0.83
C THR A 36 12.22 -5.95 1.56
N GLU A 37 10.90 -6.16 1.69
CA GLU A 37 10.36 -7.29 2.44
C GLU A 37 8.90 -7.58 2.10
N HIS A 38 8.46 -8.79 2.47
CA HIS A 38 7.06 -9.20 2.43
C HIS A 38 6.55 -9.39 3.86
N ARG A 39 5.34 -8.89 4.13
CA ARG A 39 4.68 -9.00 5.44
C ARG A 39 3.32 -9.66 5.29
N GLU A 40 3.01 -10.57 6.19
CA GLU A 40 1.66 -11.11 6.34
C GLU A 40 0.93 -10.40 7.49
N VAL A 41 -0.34 -10.12 7.27
CA VAL A 41 -1.25 -9.53 8.26
C VAL A 41 -2.31 -10.56 8.59
N ASP A 42 -2.40 -10.90 9.88
CA ASP A 42 -3.43 -11.81 10.37
C ASP A 42 -4.82 -11.17 10.28
N ILE A 43 -5.54 -11.53 9.23
CA ILE A 43 -6.91 -11.11 8.98
C ILE A 43 -7.84 -12.32 8.91
N ASP A 44 -9.04 -12.12 9.41
CA ASP A 44 -10.14 -13.04 9.20
C ASP A 44 -10.76 -12.79 7.81
N LEU A 45 -10.57 -13.70 6.85
CA LEU A 45 -11.08 -13.52 5.47
C LEU A 45 -12.62 -13.44 5.39
N GLU A 46 -13.32 -13.96 6.40
CA GLU A 46 -14.78 -13.89 6.50
C GLU A 46 -15.26 -12.53 7.01
N GLN A 47 -14.41 -11.76 7.69
CA GLN A 47 -14.73 -10.44 8.21
C GLN A 47 -14.23 -9.28 7.33
N LYS A 48 -15.14 -8.34 7.05
CA LYS A 48 -14.83 -7.07 6.38
C LYS A 48 -14.33 -6.01 7.38
N HIS A 49 -13.72 -4.95 6.85
CA HIS A 49 -13.30 -3.74 7.58
C HIS A 49 -12.09 -3.91 8.51
N GLN A 50 -11.16 -4.80 8.18
CA GLN A 50 -9.92 -4.99 8.93
C GLN A 50 -8.77 -4.08 8.46
N GLY A 51 -9.07 -3.04 7.68
CA GLY A 51 -8.05 -2.13 7.13
C GLY A 51 -7.22 -1.41 8.19
N SER A 52 -7.73 -1.26 9.42
CA SER A 52 -6.93 -0.75 10.55
C SER A 52 -5.77 -1.66 10.93
N LYS A 53 -5.91 -2.99 10.80
CA LYS A 53 -4.80 -3.94 11.01
C LYS A 53 -3.71 -3.75 9.96
N VAL A 54 -4.11 -3.58 8.71
CA VAL A 54 -3.19 -3.33 7.59
C VAL A 54 -2.43 -2.02 7.79
N ILE A 55 -3.15 -0.93 8.09
CA ILE A 55 -2.54 0.38 8.36
C ILE A 55 -1.56 0.27 9.53
N LYS A 56 -1.93 -0.43 10.60
CA LYS A 56 -1.04 -0.66 11.75
C LYS A 56 0.22 -1.45 11.38
N ALA A 57 0.10 -2.46 10.52
CA ALA A 57 1.23 -3.24 10.02
C ALA A 57 2.16 -2.44 9.10
N CYS A 58 1.75 -1.24 8.67
CA CYS A 58 2.48 -0.32 7.81
C CYS A 58 2.76 1.02 8.51
N GLU A 59 2.77 1.08 9.84
CA GLU A 59 3.03 2.32 10.62
C GLU A 59 4.40 2.95 10.31
N ASP A 60 5.33 2.18 9.74
CA ASP A 60 6.66 2.62 9.29
C ASP A 60 6.73 2.95 7.79
N CYS A 61 5.59 2.90 7.08
CA CYS A 61 5.51 3.21 5.65
C CYS A 61 4.92 4.59 5.42
N ASP A 62 5.43 5.31 4.43
CA ASP A 62 4.92 6.64 4.04
C ASP A 62 3.63 6.51 3.22
N VAL A 63 3.50 5.42 2.45
CA VAL A 63 2.45 5.22 1.46
C VAL A 63 1.94 3.79 1.53
N ILE A 64 0.63 3.61 1.43
CA ILE A 64 0.00 2.31 1.19
C ILE A 64 -0.84 2.38 -0.09
N ILE A 65 -0.60 1.46 -1.02
CA ILE A 65 -1.36 1.32 -2.26
C ILE A 65 -2.16 0.02 -2.19
N ALA A 66 -3.47 0.09 -2.46
CA ALA A 66 -4.36 -1.06 -2.52
C ALA A 66 -5.33 -0.91 -3.71
N ALA A 67 -6.01 -1.99 -4.10
CA ALA A 67 -7.02 -1.92 -5.16
C ALA A 67 -8.17 -0.96 -4.78
N GLU A 68 -8.60 -1.02 -3.52
CA GLU A 68 -9.63 -0.13 -2.96
C GLU A 68 -9.43 0.06 -1.45
N PHE A 69 -9.88 1.18 -0.91
CA PHE A 69 -10.00 1.40 0.53
C PHE A 69 -11.25 2.21 0.89
N GLY A 70 -11.80 1.95 2.07
CA GLY A 70 -12.98 2.67 2.58
C GLY A 70 -12.62 3.99 3.28
N PHE A 71 -13.62 4.86 3.42
CA PHE A 71 -13.47 6.19 4.04
C PHE A 71 -12.86 6.17 5.45
N LYS A 72 -13.26 5.20 6.30
CA LYS A 72 -12.71 5.06 7.66
C LYS A 72 -11.21 4.75 7.65
N SER A 73 -10.75 3.97 6.68
CA SER A 73 -9.33 3.69 6.51
C SER A 73 -8.55 4.94 6.13
N LYS A 74 -9.11 5.79 5.26
CA LYS A 74 -8.54 7.09 4.90
C LYS A 74 -8.33 7.99 6.11
N ILE A 75 -9.33 8.09 6.99
CA ILE A 75 -9.21 8.87 8.24
C ILE A 75 -8.07 8.31 9.10
N LYS A 76 -8.04 6.98 9.29
CA LYS A 76 -7.04 6.33 10.16
C LYS A 76 -5.62 6.45 9.63
N ALA A 77 -5.42 6.32 8.32
CA ALA A 77 -4.10 6.49 7.70
C ALA A 77 -3.60 7.94 7.83
N ASN A 78 -4.48 8.93 7.62
CA ASN A 78 -4.13 10.34 7.82
C ASN A 78 -3.74 10.67 9.27
N GLU A 79 -4.36 10.03 10.28
CA GLU A 79 -3.94 10.19 11.69
C GLU A 79 -2.51 9.71 11.96
N LEU A 80 -1.98 8.83 11.10
CA LEU A 80 -0.64 8.26 11.17
C LEU A 80 0.31 8.86 10.12
N ASP A 81 -0.11 9.91 9.42
CA ASP A 81 0.63 10.54 8.31
C ASP A 81 0.96 9.59 7.15
N ILE A 82 0.12 8.57 6.95
CA ILE A 82 0.26 7.58 5.87
C ILE A 82 -0.65 7.96 4.70
N LYS A 83 -0.09 8.06 3.50
CA LYS A 83 -0.85 8.33 2.28
C LYS A 83 -1.48 7.06 1.74
N LEU A 84 -2.81 7.04 1.60
CA LEU A 84 -3.54 5.94 0.95
C LEU A 84 -3.83 6.25 -0.53
N ILE A 85 -3.45 5.31 -1.40
CA ILE A 85 -3.66 5.35 -2.85
C ILE A 85 -4.49 4.14 -3.29
N ALA A 86 -5.46 4.39 -4.17
CA ALA A 86 -6.27 3.36 -4.79
C ALA A 86 -5.88 3.31 -6.27
N ASP A 87 -5.37 2.18 -6.71
CA ASP A 87 -4.96 1.97 -8.10
C ASP A 87 -5.02 0.46 -8.44
N GLU A 88 -5.21 0.14 -9.71
CA GLU A 88 -5.44 -1.21 -10.23
C GLU A 88 -4.45 -1.57 -11.35
N GLY A 89 -4.32 -2.86 -11.66
CA GLY A 89 -3.37 -3.39 -12.65
C GLY A 89 -2.24 -4.16 -12.00
N THR A 90 -1.07 -4.21 -12.64
CA THR A 90 0.09 -4.88 -12.06
C THR A 90 0.79 -4.00 -11.03
N VAL A 91 1.45 -4.62 -10.06
CA VAL A 91 2.25 -3.95 -9.03
C VAL A 91 3.31 -3.03 -9.66
N ASP A 92 4.01 -3.51 -10.68
CA ASP A 92 5.05 -2.74 -11.38
C ASP A 92 4.49 -1.48 -12.06
N GLU A 93 3.35 -1.60 -12.74
CA GLU A 93 2.71 -0.45 -13.41
C GLU A 93 2.25 0.60 -12.41
N VAL A 94 1.70 0.15 -11.28
CA VAL A 94 1.14 0.99 -10.23
C VAL A 94 2.25 1.73 -9.48
N LEU A 95 3.33 1.02 -9.12
CA LEU A 95 4.51 1.63 -8.51
C LEU A 95 5.13 2.66 -9.46
N LYS A 96 5.28 2.31 -10.75
CA LYS A 96 5.78 3.25 -11.75
C LYS A 96 4.92 4.51 -11.86
N ARG A 97 3.59 4.37 -12.00
CA ARG A 97 2.68 5.53 -12.05
C ARG A 97 2.78 6.41 -10.82
N TYR A 98 2.88 5.80 -9.64
CA TYR A 98 3.02 6.53 -8.38
C TYR A 98 4.34 7.31 -8.31
N ILE A 99 5.45 6.66 -8.67
CA ILE A 99 6.78 7.28 -8.69
C ILE A 99 6.83 8.41 -9.72
N ASP A 100 6.38 8.17 -10.95
CA ASP A 100 6.31 9.18 -12.01
C ASP A 100 5.51 10.42 -11.54
N HIS A 101 4.41 10.20 -10.82
CA HIS A 101 3.62 11.28 -10.23
C HIS A 101 4.38 12.03 -9.12
N VAL A 102 5.04 11.33 -8.20
CA VAL A 102 5.81 11.95 -7.11
C VAL A 102 6.96 12.78 -7.68
N GLU A 103 7.71 12.25 -8.64
CA GLU A 103 8.81 12.96 -9.30
C GLU A 103 8.33 14.17 -10.11
N PHE A 104 7.15 14.07 -10.75
CA PHE A 104 6.53 15.21 -11.39
C PHE A 104 6.18 16.33 -10.40
N MET A 105 5.68 15.99 -9.21
CA MET A 105 5.27 16.97 -8.19
C MET A 105 6.45 17.62 -7.46
N LYS A 106 7.66 17.04 -7.51
CA LYS A 106 8.89 17.62 -6.95
C LYS A 106 9.51 18.72 -7.83
N LYS A 107 9.14 18.77 -9.11
CA LYS A 107 9.59 19.79 -10.08
C LYS A 107 8.80 21.08 -9.93
#